data_AF-A0A498P1Q0-F1
#
_entry.id   AF-A0A498P1Q0-F1
#
_cell.length_a   1.000
_cell.length_b   1.000
_cell.length_c   1.000
_cell.angle_alpha   90.00
_cell.angle_beta   90.00
_cell.angle_gamma   90.00
#
_symmetry.space_group_name_H-M   'P 1'
#
loop_
_entity.id
_entity.type
_entity.pdbx_description
1 polymer ?
#
loop_
_entity_poly.entity_id
_entity_poly.type
_entity_poly.pdbx_seq_one_letter_code
_entity_poly.pdbx_strand_id
1 'polypeptide(L)'
;MSRYWGDDNSKNEVQGTVLDHAGRVLHRFGGSWHEGIFCDTLPNPQCIWKPNPQPDDYFDYYGFSQYARELNELTPNIKDKLPPTDSRFRPDQRLLEEGEVEEADKRKDEIEEKQRERRKAMTKRSEEHVPRFFV
;
A
#
# COMPACT_ATOMS: atom_id res chain seq x y z
N MET A 1 30.17 -22.18 -0.19
CA MET A 1 29.52 -22.63 1.06
C MET A 1 28.31 -21.76 1.31
N SER A 2 27.13 -22.38 1.35
CA SER A 2 25.83 -21.72 1.46
C SER A 2 25.64 -21.16 2.87
N ARG A 3 25.41 -19.85 3.01
CA ARG A 3 25.12 -19.18 4.29
C ARG A 3 23.62 -18.88 4.35
N TYR A 4 22.86 -19.85 4.87
CA TYR A 4 21.41 -19.77 5.13
C TYR A 4 21.05 -19.10 6.47
N TRP A 5 21.93 -18.26 7.00
CA TRP A 5 21.66 -17.47 8.21
C TRP A 5 22.31 -16.09 8.01
N GLY A 6 21.49 -15.10 7.63
CA GLY A 6 21.88 -13.70 7.65
C GLY A 6 22.06 -13.25 9.10
N ASP A 7 23.10 -12.45 9.34
CA ASP A 7 23.37 -11.84 10.64
C ASP A 7 22.15 -11.01 11.07
N ASP A 8 21.68 -11.16 12.31
CA ASP A 8 20.49 -10.48 12.85
C ASP A 8 20.60 -8.94 12.72
N ASN A 9 21.85 -8.48 12.65
CA ASN A 9 22.27 -7.10 12.49
C ASN A 9 22.07 -6.51 11.07
N SER A 10 21.73 -7.34 10.08
CA SER A 10 21.43 -6.91 8.69
C SER A 10 19.94 -6.92 8.36
N LYS A 11 19.08 -7.25 9.34
CA LYS A 11 17.63 -7.24 9.13
C LYS A 11 17.17 -5.85 8.74
N ASN A 12 16.37 -5.80 7.67
CA ASN A 12 15.79 -4.58 7.11
C ASN A 12 16.80 -3.56 6.54
N GLU A 13 18.07 -3.94 6.43
CA GLU A 13 19.09 -3.10 5.81
C GLU A 13 18.84 -3.01 4.29
N VAL A 14 19.03 -1.82 3.76
CA VAL A 14 19.05 -1.52 2.34
C VAL A 14 20.28 -0.69 2.03
N GLN A 15 20.93 -1.01 0.92
CA GLN A 15 22.06 -0.27 0.39
C GLN A 15 21.86 -0.05 -1.11
N GLY A 16 22.28 1.12 -1.59
CA GLY A 16 22.16 1.51 -2.98
C GLY A 16 23.29 2.42 -3.41
N THR A 17 23.45 2.53 -4.73
CA THR A 17 24.49 3.36 -5.33
C THR A 17 23.94 4.04 -6.58
N VAL A 18 24.17 5.34 -6.71
CA VAL A 18 23.87 6.12 -7.91
C VAL A 18 25.11 6.15 -8.79
N LEU A 19 24.97 5.73 -10.04
CA LEU A 19 26.03 5.75 -11.05
C LEU A 19 25.78 6.84 -12.08
N ASP A 20 26.86 7.43 -12.60
CA ASP A 20 26.76 8.25 -13.81
C ASP A 20 26.76 7.40 -15.09
N HIS A 21 26.66 8.05 -16.25
CA HIS A 21 26.66 7.37 -17.55
C HIS A 21 27.96 6.61 -17.85
N ALA A 22 29.06 6.93 -17.16
CA ALA A 22 30.36 6.28 -17.31
C ALA A 22 30.55 5.14 -16.30
N GLY A 23 29.54 4.86 -15.46
CA GLY A 23 29.60 3.83 -14.42
C GLY A 23 30.34 4.25 -13.15
N ARG A 24 30.66 5.55 -13.00
CA ARG A 24 31.31 6.07 -11.79
C ARG A 24 30.27 6.28 -10.70
N VAL A 25 30.65 5.96 -9.46
CA VAL A 25 29.78 6.16 -8.29
C VAL A 25 29.69 7.64 -7.97
N LEU A 26 28.47 8.18 -8.05
CA LEU A 26 28.15 9.54 -7.60
C LEU A 26 27.73 9.54 -6.13
N HIS A 27 26.83 8.64 -5.77
CA HIS A 27 26.31 8.53 -4.41
C HIS A 27 26.25 7.09 -3.95
N ARG A 28 26.47 6.89 -2.66
CA ARG A 28 26.10 5.68 -1.93
C ARG A 28 25.10 6.11 -0.87
N PHE A 29 24.12 5.25 -0.65
CA PHE A 29 23.09 5.48 0.35
C PHE A 29 22.68 4.15 0.96
N GLY A 30 22.24 4.19 2.20
CA GLY A 30 21.79 3.01 2.90
C GLY A 30 21.18 3.34 4.26
N GLY A 31 20.75 2.30 4.95
CA GLY A 31 20.07 2.39 6.24
C GLY A 31 19.03 1.29 6.35
N SER A 32 18.09 1.46 7.26
CA SER A 32 16.97 0.52 7.44
C SER A 32 15.73 1.05 6.73
N TRP A 33 15.08 0.26 5.88
CA TRP A 33 13.90 0.73 5.11
C TRP A 33 12.72 1.16 6.00
N HIS A 34 12.74 0.81 7.28
CA HIS A 34 11.72 1.12 8.28
C HIS A 34 12.16 2.17 9.33
N GLU A 35 13.40 2.69 9.25
CA GLU A 35 13.91 3.68 10.23
C GLU A 35 14.48 4.93 9.57
N GLY A 36 15.03 4.79 8.37
CA GLY A 36 15.57 5.91 7.60
C GLY A 36 16.65 5.48 6.61
N ILE A 37 16.81 6.30 5.57
CA ILE A 37 17.84 6.14 4.54
C ILE A 37 18.75 7.37 4.59
N PHE A 38 20.05 7.12 4.54
CA PHE A 38 21.09 8.11 4.67
C PHE A 38 22.04 8.04 3.46
N CYS A 39 22.51 9.19 3.01
CA CYS A 39 23.54 9.29 1.98
C CYS A 39 24.89 9.58 2.64
N ASP A 40 25.84 8.67 2.50
CA ASP A 40 27.17 8.70 3.16
C ASP A 40 28.27 9.33 2.29
N THR A 41 28.01 9.53 1.01
CA THR A 41 28.94 10.21 0.07
C THR A 41 29.03 11.73 0.26
N LEU A 42 28.16 12.31 1.09
CA LEU A 42 28.20 13.74 1.42
C LEU A 42 29.15 13.97 2.62
N PRO A 43 29.78 15.16 2.74
CA PRO A 43 30.73 15.45 3.83
C PRO A 43 30.18 15.18 5.25
N ASN A 44 28.86 15.29 5.41
CA ASN A 44 28.13 14.81 6.57
C ASN A 44 27.08 13.79 6.08
N PRO A 45 27.00 12.58 6.66
CA PRO A 45 25.93 11.64 6.35
C PRO A 45 24.57 12.31 6.51
N GLN A 46 23.87 12.49 5.40
CA GLN A 46 22.60 13.21 5.37
C GLN A 46 21.44 12.22 5.37
N CYS A 47 20.49 12.39 6.29
CA CYS A 47 19.20 11.70 6.21
C CYS A 47 18.44 12.21 4.99
N ILE A 48 18.17 11.32 4.03
CA ILE A 48 17.42 11.66 2.80
C ILE A 48 15.96 11.23 2.88
N TRP A 49 15.64 10.29 3.77
CA TRP A 49 14.27 9.87 4.04
C TRP A 49 14.16 9.26 5.44
N LYS A 50 13.03 9.51 6.10
CA LYS A 50 12.65 8.88 7.37
C LYS A 50 11.14 8.59 7.35
N PRO A 51 10.65 7.46 7.87
CA PRO A 51 9.22 7.25 8.00
C PRO A 51 8.60 8.28 8.93
N ASN A 52 7.33 8.60 8.68
CA ASN A 52 6.53 9.37 9.62
C ASN A 52 6.33 8.57 10.91
N PRO A 53 6.27 9.22 12.08
CA PRO A 53 5.89 8.55 13.33
C PRO A 53 4.54 7.84 13.18
N GLN A 54 4.43 6.65 13.76
CA GLN A 54 3.15 5.97 13.86
C GLN A 54 2.25 6.71 14.86
N PRO A 55 0.92 6.74 14.64
CA PRO A 55 -0.03 7.17 15.67
C PRO A 55 0.13 6.35 16.95
N ASP A 56 -0.12 6.92 18.12
CA ASP A 56 0.05 6.21 19.40
C ASP A 56 -0.86 4.97 19.52
N ASP A 57 -2.04 5.03 18.89
CA ASP A 57 -3.08 3.99 18.89
C ASP A 57 -2.98 3.03 17.68
N TYR A 58 -1.88 3.05 16.92
CA TYR A 58 -1.77 2.28 15.68
C TYR A 58 -2.04 0.77 15.84
N PHE A 59 -1.70 0.17 16.99
CA PHE A 59 -1.97 -1.24 17.27
C PHE A 59 -3.47 -1.57 17.32
N ASP A 60 -4.31 -0.62 17.72
CA ASP A 60 -5.76 -0.80 17.78
C ASP A 60 -6.40 -0.70 16.39
N TYR A 61 -5.71 -0.07 15.44
CA TYR A 61 -6.19 0.18 14.07
C TYR A 61 -5.30 -0.50 13.04
N TYR A 62 -5.16 -1.82 13.16
CA TYR A 62 -4.50 -2.69 12.16
C TYR A 62 -3.02 -2.37 11.89
N GLY A 63 -2.35 -1.65 12.78
CA GLY A 63 -0.98 -1.19 12.59
C GLY A 63 -0.85 -0.08 11.53
N PHE A 64 -1.94 0.62 11.22
CA PHE A 64 -1.95 1.62 10.15
C PHE A 64 -1.22 2.91 10.52
N SER A 65 -0.50 3.44 9.52
CA SER A 65 -0.01 4.82 9.57
C SER A 65 -1.15 5.82 9.50
N GLN A 66 -0.88 7.06 9.92
CA GLN A 66 -1.81 8.17 9.76
C GLN A 66 -2.30 8.30 8.30
N TYR A 67 -1.37 8.21 7.34
CA TYR A 67 -1.70 8.26 5.92
C TYR A 67 -2.66 7.13 5.51
N ALA A 68 -2.44 5.90 5.98
CA ALA A 68 -3.30 4.77 5.66
C ALA A 68 -4.71 4.93 6.25
N ARG A 69 -4.85 5.50 7.45
CA ARG A 69 -6.16 5.80 8.07
C ARG A 69 -6.96 6.80 7.25
N GLU A 70 -6.30 7.76 6.62
CA GLU A 70 -6.94 8.81 5.80
C GLU A 70 -7.37 8.31 4.42
N LEU A 71 -6.81 7.19 3.91
CA LEU A 71 -7.08 6.71 2.54
C LEU A 71 -8.56 6.42 2.30
N ASN A 72 -9.26 5.80 3.26
CA ASN A 72 -10.67 5.42 3.09
C ASN A 72 -11.66 6.41 3.71
N GLU A 73 -11.22 7.58 4.18
CA GLU A 73 -12.11 8.62 4.69
C GLU A 73 -13.00 9.15 3.55
N LEU A 74 -14.32 9.15 3.77
CA LEU A 74 -15.31 9.68 2.83
C LEU A 74 -15.89 10.99 3.36
N THR A 75 -15.25 12.10 2.99
CA THR A 75 -15.69 13.43 3.44
C THR A 75 -16.84 13.97 2.57
N PRO A 76 -17.74 14.81 3.13
CA PRO A 76 -18.87 15.36 2.36
C PRO A 76 -18.46 16.14 1.11
N ASN A 77 -17.31 16.81 1.13
CA ASN A 77 -16.80 17.63 0.01
C ASN A 77 -16.25 16.82 -1.18
N ILE A 78 -15.93 15.53 -0.98
CA ILE A 78 -15.48 14.63 -2.06
C ILE A 78 -16.58 13.67 -2.50
N LYS A 79 -17.53 13.33 -1.64
CA LYS A 79 -18.55 12.29 -1.87
C LYS A 79 -19.25 12.43 -3.23
N ASP A 80 -19.74 13.63 -3.55
CA ASP A 80 -20.50 13.86 -4.78
C ASP A 80 -19.62 14.01 -6.04
N LYS A 81 -18.29 13.93 -5.89
CA LYS A 81 -17.31 14.05 -6.98
C LYS A 81 -16.70 12.71 -7.38
N LEU A 82 -16.90 11.66 -6.57
CA LEU A 82 -16.30 10.35 -6.78
C LEU A 82 -17.18 9.48 -7.69
N PRO A 83 -16.58 8.63 -8.54
CA PRO A 83 -17.35 7.66 -9.30
C PRO A 83 -17.98 6.61 -8.35
N PRO A 84 -19.11 5.98 -8.73
CA PRO A 84 -19.73 4.93 -7.91
C PRO A 84 -18.85 3.68 -7.73
N THR A 85 -17.73 3.59 -8.46
CA THR A 85 -16.74 2.52 -8.36
C THR A 85 -15.56 2.86 -7.44
N ASP A 86 -15.54 4.04 -6.80
CA ASP A 86 -14.52 4.38 -5.81
C ASP A 86 -14.59 3.44 -4.59
N SER A 87 -13.44 3.00 -4.09
CA SER A 87 -13.37 2.03 -2.99
C SER A 87 -14.05 2.53 -1.70
N ARG A 88 -14.16 3.85 -1.49
CA ARG A 88 -14.84 4.42 -0.31
C ARG A 88 -16.33 4.09 -0.25
N PHE A 89 -16.94 3.71 -1.38
CA PHE A 89 -18.32 3.26 -1.46
C PHE A 89 -18.48 1.75 -1.28
N ARG A 90 -17.39 1.01 -1.07
CA ARG A 90 -17.42 -0.45 -0.92
C ARG A 90 -17.98 -0.80 0.47
N PRO A 91 -19.20 -1.38 0.55
CA PRO A 91 -19.96 -1.40 1.80
C PRO A 91 -19.45 -2.42 2.82
N ASP A 92 -18.90 -3.56 2.40
CA ASP A 92 -18.24 -4.52 3.28
C ASP A 92 -17.04 -3.89 4.02
N GLN A 93 -16.22 -3.14 3.29
CA GLN A 93 -15.08 -2.44 3.88
C GLN A 93 -15.51 -1.34 4.86
N ARG A 94 -16.56 -0.58 4.54
CA ARG A 94 -17.11 0.46 5.45
C ARG A 94 -17.65 -0.16 6.75
N LEU A 95 -18.42 -1.24 6.65
CA LEU A 95 -18.97 -1.94 7.81
C LEU A 95 -17.87 -2.47 8.72
N LEU A 96 -16.79 -3.02 8.15
CA LEU A 96 -15.64 -3.48 8.93
C LEU A 96 -14.94 -2.33 9.68
N GLU A 97 -14.79 -1.17 9.02
CA GLU A 97 -14.23 0.03 9.66
C GLU A 97 -15.11 0.57 10.80
N GLU A 98 -16.42 0.36 10.74
CA GLU A 98 -17.38 0.73 11.77
C GLU A 98 -17.50 -0.33 12.89
N GLY A 99 -16.81 -1.46 12.77
CA GLY A 99 -16.83 -2.57 13.75
C GLY A 99 -17.96 -3.57 13.55
N GLU A 100 -18.76 -3.43 12.48
CA GLU A 100 -19.90 -4.29 12.16
C GLU A 100 -19.46 -5.55 11.39
N VAL A 101 -18.66 -6.40 12.05
CA VAL A 101 -17.96 -7.54 11.42
C VAL A 101 -18.91 -8.54 10.73
N GLU A 102 -20.02 -8.91 11.39
CA GLU A 102 -20.96 -9.90 10.83
C GLU A 102 -21.65 -9.40 9.55
N GLU A 103 -22.01 -8.12 9.50
CA GLU A 103 -22.62 -7.51 8.32
C GLU A 103 -21.59 -7.27 7.21
N ALA A 104 -20.34 -6.94 7.57
CA ALA A 104 -19.24 -6.83 6.63
C ALA A 104 -19.02 -8.16 5.87
N ASP A 105 -19.00 -9.29 6.58
CA ASP A 105 -18.84 -10.62 5.98
C ASP A 105 -19.98 -10.97 5.02
N LYS A 106 -21.24 -10.76 5.42
CA LYS A 106 -22.40 -10.96 4.54
C LYS A 106 -22.27 -10.13 3.26
N ARG A 107 -21.91 -8.85 3.41
CA ARG A 107 -21.82 -7.93 2.29
C ARG A 107 -20.65 -8.25 1.36
N LYS A 108 -19.54 -8.74 1.91
CA LYS A 108 -18.39 -9.25 1.16
C LYS A 108 -18.81 -10.40 0.26
N ASP A 109 -19.52 -11.39 0.80
CA ASP A 109 -19.99 -12.55 0.04
C ASP A 109 -20.93 -12.15 -1.12
N GLU A 110 -21.86 -11.23 -0.87
CA GLU A 110 -22.75 -10.69 -1.91
C GLU A 110 -22.00 -10.00 -3.05
N ILE A 111 -20.96 -9.21 -2.74
CA ILE A 111 -20.14 -8.50 -3.74
C ILE A 111 -19.33 -9.52 -4.56
N GLU A 112 -18.69 -10.48 -3.89
CA GLU A 112 -17.90 -11.50 -4.56
C GLU A 112 -18.75 -12.37 -5.48
N GLU A 113 -19.96 -12.76 -5.06
CA GLU A 113 -20.87 -13.54 -5.91
C GLU A 113 -21.30 -12.73 -7.14
N LYS A 114 -21.70 -11.46 -6.98
CA LYS A 114 -22.02 -10.59 -8.13
C LYS A 114 -20.85 -10.47 -9.11
N GLN A 115 -19.62 -10.39 -8.60
CA GLN A 115 -18.42 -10.37 -9.44
C GLN A 115 -18.18 -11.72 -10.14
N ARG A 116 -18.45 -12.85 -9.48
CA ARG A 116 -18.39 -14.20 -10.08
C ARG A 116 -19.45 -14.37 -11.18
N GLU A 117 -20.69 -13.97 -10.93
CA GLU A 117 -21.80 -14.03 -11.90
C GLU A 117 -21.53 -13.18 -13.14
N ARG A 118 -21.09 -11.91 -12.95
CA ARG A 118 -20.72 -11.03 -14.05
C ARG A 118 -19.64 -11.66 -14.93
N ARG A 119 -18.60 -12.24 -14.33
CA ARG A 119 -17.54 -12.96 -15.07
C ARG A 119 -18.10 -14.14 -15.86
N LYS A 120 -18.92 -15.01 -15.25
CA LYS A 120 -19.57 -16.14 -15.93
C LYS A 120 -20.41 -15.68 -17.13
N ALA A 121 -21.20 -14.62 -16.96
CA ALA A 121 -22.05 -14.07 -18.02
C ALA A 121 -21.23 -13.50 -19.19
N MET A 122 -20.12 -12.81 -18.92
CA MET A 122 -19.21 -12.31 -19.95
C MET A 122 -18.55 -13.44 -20.72
N THR A 123 -18.05 -14.47 -20.03
CA THR A 123 -17.48 -15.67 -20.68
C THR A 123 -18.50 -16.36 -21.58
N LYS A 124 -19.76 -16.52 -21.12
CA LYS A 124 -20.85 -17.10 -21.93
C LYS A 124 -21.14 -16.30 -23.20
N ARG A 125 -20.91 -14.98 -23.17
CA ARG A 125 -21.08 -14.06 -24.30
C ARG A 125 -19.81 -13.88 -25.14
N SER A 126 -18.71 -14.55 -24.78
CA SER A 126 -17.39 -14.37 -25.40
C SER A 126 -16.91 -12.92 -25.39
N GLU A 127 -17.20 -12.19 -24.31
CA GLU A 127 -16.78 -10.80 -24.12
C GLU A 127 -15.62 -10.68 -23.14
N GLU A 128 -14.70 -9.76 -23.44
CA GLU A 128 -13.58 -9.42 -22.56
C GLU A 128 -13.87 -8.19 -21.69
N HIS A 129 -13.27 -8.16 -20.50
CA HIS A 129 -13.35 -6.99 -19.63
C HIS A 129 -12.43 -5.89 -20.14
N VAL A 130 -13.01 -4.72 -20.42
CA VAL A 130 -12.27 -3.51 -20.79
C VAL A 130 -12.18 -2.59 -19.57
N PRO A 131 -10.97 -2.28 -19.05
CA PRO A 131 -10.79 -1.28 -18.01
C PRO A 131 -11.27 0.10 -18.48
N ARG A 132 -11.91 0.86 -17.59
CA ARG A 132 -12.53 2.14 -17.99
C ARG A 132 -11.54 3.31 -18.12
N PHE A 133 -10.46 3.29 -17.34
CA PHE A 133 -9.57 4.45 -17.17
C PHE A 133 -8.13 4.19 -17.63
N PHE A 134 -7.83 2.97 -18.06
CA PHE A 134 -6.51 2.55 -18.51
C PHE A 134 -6.67 1.78 -19.82
N VAL A 135 -5.71 1.97 -20.73
CA VAL A 135 -5.61 1.26 -22.01
C VAL A 135 -4.39 0.36 -21.98
#